data_AF-A0A7T5E0T6-F1
#
_entry.id   AF-A0A7T5E0T6-F1
#
_cell.length_a   1.000
_cell.length_b   1.000
_cell.length_c   1.000
_cell.angle_alpha   90.00
_cell.angle_beta   90.00
_cell.angle_gamma   90.00
#
_symmetry.space_group_name_H-M   'P 1'
#
loop_
_entity.id
_entity.type
_entity.pdbx_description
1 polymer ?
#
loop_
_entity_poly.entity_id
_entity_poly.type
_entity_poly.pdbx_seq_one_letter_code
_entity_poly.pdbx_strand_id
1 'polypeptide(L)'
;MDGMAQRCPVPAEQQPINEYQDVRESWFYSWGSRDLTGYLKPVVILWLVGWLVAGPMAAASFAPAKHPIPFALSAAMGALVLPMLALMQLYVGWAHVGGRLKEDKVPYEESGWYDGQVWIKPEDVLNRDRLIVDYQVQPVLQRIRKTIGTIAALLSLGLITWQLI
;
A
#
# COMPACT_ATOMS: atom_id res chain seq x y z
N MET A 1 -5.88 -17.90 42.39
CA MET A 1 -5.27 -18.74 41.35
C MET A 1 -4.71 -17.77 40.33
N ASP A 2 -3.43 -17.47 40.50
CA ASP A 2 -2.74 -16.38 39.82
C ASP A 2 -2.81 -16.56 38.30
N GLY A 3 -3.39 -15.56 37.64
CA GLY A 3 -3.42 -15.43 36.20
C GLY A 3 -1.99 -15.26 35.70
N MET A 4 -1.31 -16.37 35.48
CA MET A 4 -0.10 -16.37 34.67
C MET A 4 -0.52 -15.83 33.31
N ALA A 5 -0.02 -14.66 32.95
CA ALA A 5 -0.14 -14.12 31.60
C ALA A 5 0.21 -15.25 30.63
N GLN A 6 -0.81 -15.85 30.02
CA GLN A 6 -0.66 -17.06 29.24
C GLN A 6 0.22 -16.67 28.05
N ARG A 7 1.48 -17.10 28.08
CA ARG A 7 2.44 -16.81 27.01
C ARG A 7 1.77 -17.21 25.70
N CYS A 8 1.71 -16.27 24.75
CA CYS A 8 1.20 -16.54 23.42
C CYS A 8 1.98 -17.74 22.85
N PRO A 9 1.29 -18.86 22.50
CA PRO A 9 1.96 -20.06 22.01
C PRO A 9 2.44 -19.89 20.56
N VAL A 10 1.91 -18.87 19.85
CA VAL A 10 2.27 -18.56 18.47
C VAL A 10 3.73 -18.10 18.39
N PRO A 11 4.58 -18.72 17.55
CA PRO A 11 5.94 -18.26 17.32
C PRO A 11 5.98 -16.80 16.87
N ALA A 12 7.00 -16.03 17.29
CA ALA A 12 7.07 -14.60 17.05
C ALA A 12 6.90 -14.21 15.56
N GLU A 13 7.55 -14.93 14.65
CA GLU A 13 7.48 -14.73 13.19
C GLU A 13 6.04 -14.82 12.64
N GLN A 14 5.17 -15.61 13.29
CA GLN A 14 3.80 -15.87 12.84
C GLN A 14 2.77 -14.95 13.50
N GLN A 15 3.20 -14.09 14.44
CA GLN A 15 2.31 -13.18 15.17
C GLN A 15 1.94 -11.96 14.30
N PRO A 16 0.64 -11.64 14.14
CA PRO A 16 0.19 -10.49 13.35
C PRO A 16 0.81 -9.13 13.74
N ILE A 17 1.17 -8.97 15.02
CA ILE A 17 1.79 -7.74 15.52
C ILE A 17 3.22 -7.55 15.01
N ASN A 18 3.97 -8.63 14.84
CA ASN A 18 5.34 -8.56 14.33
C ASN A 18 5.33 -8.35 12.81
N GLU A 19 4.43 -9.03 12.11
CA GLU A 19 4.17 -8.79 10.67
C GLU A 19 3.83 -7.32 10.38
N TYR A 20 3.05 -6.68 11.27
CA TYR A 20 2.79 -5.24 11.23
C TYR A 20 4.04 -4.38 11.42
N GLN A 21 4.89 -4.73 12.37
CA GLN A 21 6.15 -4.01 12.60
C GLN A 21 7.07 -4.14 11.38
N ASP A 22 7.17 -5.33 10.80
CA ASP A 22 7.97 -5.59 9.60
C ASP A 22 7.47 -4.76 8.41
N VAL A 23 6.16 -4.72 8.17
CA VAL A 23 5.57 -3.88 7.11
C VAL A 23 5.86 -2.40 7.37
N ARG A 24 5.69 -1.93 8.61
CA ARG A 24 5.94 -0.54 8.99
C ARG A 24 7.40 -0.13 8.83
N GLU A 25 8.34 -1.04 9.06
CA GLU A 25 9.79 -0.78 9.05
C GLU A 25 10.45 -1.11 7.71
N SER A 26 9.77 -1.85 6.85
CA SER A 26 10.25 -2.19 5.51
C SER A 26 10.53 -0.95 4.65
N TRP A 27 11.50 -1.07 3.73
CA TRP A 27 11.86 0.04 2.84
C TRP A 27 10.69 0.55 1.98
N PHE A 28 9.90 -0.35 1.40
CA PHE A 28 8.78 -0.03 0.50
C PHE A 28 7.48 0.22 1.26
N TYR A 29 7.06 -0.69 2.14
CA TYR A 29 5.75 -0.56 2.78
C TYR A 29 5.71 0.57 3.83
N SER A 30 6.85 0.97 4.40
CA SER A 30 6.92 2.14 5.29
C SER A 30 6.48 3.45 4.63
N TRP A 31 6.40 3.53 3.29
CA TRP A 31 5.95 4.75 2.62
C TRP A 31 4.55 5.15 3.08
N GLY A 32 3.68 4.17 3.34
CA GLY A 32 2.31 4.40 3.78
C GLY A 32 2.20 5.07 5.15
N SER A 33 3.09 4.72 6.09
CA SER A 33 3.10 5.22 7.48
C SER A 33 3.90 6.50 7.68
N ARG A 34 4.63 6.99 6.66
CA ARG A 34 5.37 8.25 6.71
C ARG A 34 4.44 9.47 6.69
N ASP A 35 5.01 10.62 7.02
CA ASP A 35 4.37 11.93 6.93
C ASP A 35 3.93 12.28 5.48
N LEU A 36 3.38 13.49 5.29
CA LEU A 36 2.87 13.88 3.98
C LEU A 36 3.96 13.80 2.90
N THR A 37 5.12 14.37 3.22
CA THR A 37 6.26 14.51 2.32
C THR A 37 6.95 13.18 2.07
N GLY A 38 7.16 12.38 3.12
CA GLY A 38 7.83 11.08 3.02
C GLY A 38 7.08 10.05 2.18
N TYR A 39 5.76 10.16 2.10
CA TYR A 39 4.90 9.35 1.22
C TYR A 39 4.85 9.89 -0.22
N LEU A 40 4.72 11.22 -0.41
CA LEU A 40 4.61 11.80 -1.76
C LEU A 40 5.92 11.73 -2.54
N LYS A 41 7.06 11.91 -1.88
CA LYS A 41 8.38 11.89 -2.51
C LYS A 41 8.63 10.64 -3.38
N PRO A 42 8.51 9.40 -2.87
CA PRO A 42 8.72 8.21 -3.70
C PRO A 42 7.69 8.08 -4.83
N VAL A 43 6.44 8.49 -4.61
CA VAL A 43 5.39 8.47 -5.66
C VAL A 43 5.76 9.41 -6.81
N VAL A 44 6.22 10.63 -6.52
CA VAL A 44 6.67 11.60 -7.52
C VAL A 44 7.94 11.10 -8.23
N ILE A 45 8.89 10.50 -7.50
CA ILE A 45 10.08 9.91 -8.10
C ILE A 45 9.70 8.80 -9.09
N LEU A 46 8.79 7.90 -8.72
CA LEU A 46 8.31 6.85 -9.62
C LEU A 46 7.62 7.42 -10.86
N TRP A 47 6.84 8.49 -10.70
CA TRP A 47 6.24 9.19 -11.83
C TRP A 47 7.30 9.80 -12.76
N LEU A 48 8.30 10.50 -12.21
CA LEU A 48 9.43 11.06 -12.99
C LEU A 48 10.25 9.97 -13.70
N VAL A 49 10.46 8.82 -13.07
CA VAL A 49 11.12 7.67 -13.72
C VAL A 49 10.24 7.12 -14.85
N GLY A 50 8.92 7.09 -14.66
CA GLY A 50 7.95 6.67 -15.69
C GLY A 50 8.05 7.51 -16.97
N TRP A 51 8.43 8.78 -16.88
CA TRP A 51 8.67 9.64 -18.05
C TRP A 51 9.80 9.16 -18.97
N LEU A 52 10.77 8.38 -18.46
CA LEU A 52 11.84 7.83 -19.30
C LEU A 52 11.31 6.87 -20.37
N VAL A 53 10.16 6.23 -20.11
CA VAL A 53 9.49 5.33 -21.06
C VAL A 53 8.34 6.04 -21.75
N ALA A 54 7.49 6.72 -20.98
CA ALA A 54 6.29 7.37 -21.51
C ALA A 54 6.63 8.56 -22.42
N GLY A 55 7.72 9.29 -22.16
CA GLY A 55 8.16 10.43 -22.95
C GLY A 55 8.51 10.06 -24.39
N PRO A 56 9.50 9.16 -24.64
CA PRO A 56 9.83 8.72 -25.99
C PRO A 56 8.64 8.10 -26.73
N MET A 57 7.81 7.33 -26.02
CA MET A 57 6.61 6.71 -26.58
C MET A 57 5.58 7.76 -27.01
N ALA A 58 5.34 8.79 -26.20
CA ALA A 58 4.48 9.92 -26.55
C ALA A 58 5.07 10.75 -27.69
N ALA A 59 6.39 10.96 -27.72
CA ALA A 59 7.06 11.72 -28.78
C ALA A 59 6.93 11.06 -30.16
N ALA A 60 6.85 9.73 -30.19
CA ALA A 60 6.61 8.97 -31.43
C ALA A 60 5.19 9.20 -31.98
N SER A 61 4.21 9.43 -31.11
CA SER A 61 2.83 9.75 -31.51
C SER A 61 2.61 11.24 -31.77
N PHE A 62 3.20 12.10 -30.94
CA PHE A 62 3.04 13.54 -30.96
C PHE A 62 4.40 14.21 -30.95
N ALA A 63 4.81 14.75 -32.11
CA ALA A 63 6.05 15.49 -32.24
C ALA A 63 6.07 16.66 -31.23
N PRO A 64 7.01 16.71 -30.26
CA PRO A 64 6.98 17.68 -29.16
C PRO A 64 6.98 19.14 -29.62
N ALA A 65 7.65 19.42 -30.74
CA ALA A 65 7.74 20.76 -31.32
C ALA A 65 6.45 21.23 -32.02
N LYS A 66 5.61 20.30 -32.50
CA LYS A 66 4.38 20.63 -33.24
C LYS A 66 3.13 20.54 -32.35
N HIS A 67 3.10 19.56 -31.45
CA HIS A 67 1.96 19.27 -30.59
C HIS A 67 2.41 19.15 -29.13
N PRO A 68 2.86 20.25 -28.49
CA PRO A 68 3.42 20.19 -27.14
C PRO A 68 2.39 19.77 -26.08
N ILE A 69 1.12 20.20 -26.23
CA ILE A 69 0.05 19.87 -25.28
C ILE A 69 -0.33 18.38 -25.35
N PRO A 70 -0.68 17.80 -26.53
CA PRO A 70 -0.93 16.36 -26.64
C PRO A 70 0.25 15.48 -26.22
N PHE A 71 1.48 15.90 -26.55
CA PHE A 71 2.70 15.23 -26.10
C PHE A 71 2.80 15.19 -24.57
N ALA A 72 2.69 16.35 -23.91
CA ALA A 72 2.84 16.44 -22.46
C ALA A 72 1.74 15.66 -21.72
N LEU A 73 0.48 15.75 -22.18
CA LEU A 73 -0.65 15.03 -21.58
C LEU A 73 -0.49 13.52 -21.73
N SER A 74 -0.21 13.02 -22.93
CA SER A 74 -0.05 11.58 -23.17
C SER A 74 1.13 10.99 -22.40
N ALA A 75 2.27 11.69 -22.37
CA ALA A 75 3.43 11.27 -21.60
C ALA A 75 3.15 11.28 -20.09
N ALA A 76 2.50 12.34 -19.57
CA ALA A 76 2.14 12.44 -18.15
C ALA A 76 1.17 11.33 -17.73
N MET A 77 0.18 11.02 -18.57
CA MET A 77 -0.77 9.92 -18.34
C MET A 77 -0.07 8.56 -18.37
N GLY A 78 0.80 8.32 -19.36
CA GLY A 78 1.58 7.09 -19.45
C GLY A 78 2.55 6.89 -18.27
N ALA A 79 3.16 7.97 -17.78
CA ALA A 79 4.08 7.93 -16.64
C ALA A 79 3.40 7.54 -15.31
N LEU A 80 2.07 7.52 -15.24
CA LEU A 80 1.31 7.10 -14.04
C LEU A 80 1.29 5.58 -13.81
N VAL A 81 1.72 4.77 -14.78
CA VAL A 81 1.70 3.30 -14.65
C VAL A 81 2.52 2.82 -13.45
N LEU A 82 3.77 3.28 -13.31
CA LEU A 82 4.65 2.90 -12.20
C LEU A 82 4.10 3.30 -10.82
N PRO A 83 3.71 4.57 -10.57
CA PRO A 83 3.14 4.94 -9.27
C PRO A 83 1.82 4.22 -9.00
N MET A 84 0.98 3.95 -10.00
CA MET A 84 -0.26 3.18 -9.79
C MET A 84 0.03 1.75 -9.33
N LEU A 85 0.95 1.04 -9.98
CA LEU A 85 1.35 -0.32 -9.57
C LEU A 85 1.93 -0.33 -8.15
N ALA A 86 2.79 0.63 -7.83
CA ALA A 86 3.36 0.76 -6.48
C ALA A 86 2.27 1.03 -5.43
N LEU A 87 1.32 1.93 -5.70
CA LEU A 87 0.23 2.23 -4.78
C LEU A 87 -0.72 1.04 -4.58
N MET A 88 -1.00 0.27 -5.63
CA MET A 88 -1.77 -0.97 -5.52
C MET A 88 -1.05 -2.01 -4.65
N GLN A 89 0.23 -2.26 -4.91
CA GLN A 89 1.04 -3.19 -4.11
C GLN A 89 1.10 -2.74 -2.64
N LEU A 90 1.30 -1.45 -2.40
CA LEU A 90 1.31 -0.86 -1.06
C LEU A 90 -0.04 -1.06 -0.36
N TYR A 91 -1.15 -0.82 -1.07
CA TYR A 91 -2.51 -1.04 -0.54
C TYR A 91 -2.73 -2.50 -0.13
N VAL A 92 -2.34 -3.46 -0.97
CA VAL A 92 -2.50 -4.90 -0.71
C VAL A 92 -1.70 -5.30 0.53
N GLY A 93 -0.44 -4.89 0.65
CA GLY A 93 0.39 -5.22 1.82
C GLY A 93 -0.19 -4.69 3.13
N TRP A 94 -0.61 -3.43 3.15
CA TRP A 94 -1.24 -2.83 4.34
C TRP A 94 -2.61 -3.43 4.66
N ALA A 95 -3.41 -3.78 3.64
CA ALA A 95 -4.72 -4.40 3.82
C ALA A 95 -4.59 -5.83 4.37
N HIS A 96 -3.57 -6.58 3.92
CA HIS A 96 -3.28 -7.92 4.41
C HIS A 96 -3.01 -7.92 5.91
N VAL A 97 -2.06 -7.09 6.36
CA VAL A 97 -1.73 -7.02 7.79
C VAL A 97 -2.89 -6.46 8.62
N GLY A 98 -3.61 -5.47 8.09
CA GLY A 98 -4.83 -4.98 8.73
C GLY A 98 -5.88 -6.07 8.94
N GLY A 99 -6.03 -6.99 7.98
CA GLY A 99 -6.90 -8.16 8.10
C GLY A 99 -6.42 -9.12 9.18
N ARG A 100 -5.13 -9.47 9.18
CA ARG A 100 -4.49 -10.37 10.16
C ARG A 100 -4.60 -9.86 11.60
N LEU A 101 -4.53 -8.54 11.80
CA LEU A 101 -4.72 -7.93 13.10
C LEU A 101 -6.19 -8.00 13.58
N LYS A 102 -7.16 -7.88 12.67
CA LYS A 102 -8.60 -7.95 13.00
C LYS A 102 -9.10 -9.36 13.32
N GLU A 103 -8.47 -10.38 12.73
CA GLU A 103 -8.86 -11.77 12.95
C GLU A 103 -8.71 -12.17 14.42
N ASP A 104 -9.70 -12.89 14.96
CA ASP A 104 -9.70 -13.44 16.32
C ASP A 104 -8.85 -14.71 16.43
N LYS A 105 -8.74 -15.45 15.33
CA LYS A 105 -8.03 -16.72 15.22
C LYS A 105 -6.71 -16.54 14.46
N VAL A 106 -5.64 -17.07 15.04
CA VAL A 106 -4.32 -17.10 14.40
C VAL A 106 -3.94 -18.56 14.21
N PRO A 107 -3.96 -19.09 12.97
CA PRO A 107 -3.36 -20.38 12.70
C PRO A 107 -1.84 -20.26 12.85
N TYR A 108 -1.22 -21.23 13.51
CA TYR A 108 0.21 -21.26 13.73
C TYR A 108 0.76 -22.69 13.71
N GLU A 109 2.03 -22.82 13.38
CA GLU A 109 2.75 -24.09 13.34
C GLU A 109 3.93 -24.03 14.31
N GLU A 110 3.99 -24.98 15.24
CA GLU A 110 5.15 -25.20 16.09
C GLU A 110 6.14 -26.09 15.33
N SER A 111 7.44 -25.83 15.44
CA SER A 111 8.48 -26.60 14.74
C SER A 111 8.31 -28.11 14.95
N GLY A 112 7.90 -28.84 13.91
CA GLY A 112 7.54 -30.26 14.01
C GLY A 112 6.94 -30.81 12.72
N TRP A 113 6.49 -32.07 12.76
CA TRP A 113 5.82 -32.78 11.65
C TRP A 113 4.30 -32.87 11.85
N TYR A 114 3.76 -32.09 12.79
CA TYR A 114 2.34 -32.11 13.18
C TYR A 114 1.59 -30.98 12.50
N ASP A 115 0.30 -31.20 12.23
CA ASP A 115 -0.60 -30.21 11.63
C ASP A 115 -0.63 -28.90 12.45
N GLY A 116 -0.87 -27.78 11.77
CA GLY A 116 -0.99 -26.47 12.39
C GLY A 116 -2.12 -26.40 13.42
N GLN A 117 -1.91 -25.61 14.47
CA GLN A 117 -2.88 -25.31 15.52
C GLN A 117 -3.52 -23.94 15.30
N VAL A 118 -4.64 -23.68 15.96
CA VAL A 118 -5.30 -22.36 15.92
C VAL A 118 -5.35 -21.79 17.32
N TRP A 119 -4.76 -20.61 17.50
CA TRP A 119 -4.84 -19.85 18.74
C TRP A 119 -5.93 -18.79 18.66
N ILE A 120 -6.77 -18.70 19.68
CA ILE A 120 -7.79 -17.65 19.81
C ILE A 120 -7.20 -16.53 20.65
N LYS A 121 -7.18 -15.31 20.10
CA LYS A 121 -6.68 -14.12 20.78
C LYS A 121 -7.54 -13.83 22.02
N PRO A 122 -6.95 -13.69 23.22
CA PRO A 122 -7.68 -13.17 24.37
C PRO A 122 -8.07 -11.70 24.12
N GLU A 123 -9.12 -11.25 24.82
CA GLU A 123 -9.79 -9.98 24.54
C GLU A 123 -8.85 -8.77 24.63
N ASP A 124 -7.88 -8.78 25.54
CA ASP A 124 -6.89 -7.73 25.70
C ASP A 124 -5.99 -7.57 24.46
N VAL A 125 -5.53 -8.69 23.90
CA VAL A 125 -4.72 -8.72 22.67
C VAL A 125 -5.55 -8.25 21.48
N LEU A 126 -6.79 -8.74 21.36
CA LEU A 126 -7.68 -8.38 20.26
C LEU A 126 -8.05 -6.89 20.29
N ASN A 127 -8.31 -6.34 21.48
CA ASN A 127 -8.62 -4.92 21.64
C ASN A 127 -7.42 -4.04 21.28
N ARG A 128 -6.20 -4.43 21.70
CA ARG A 128 -4.96 -3.76 21.28
C ARG A 128 -4.79 -3.78 19.76
N ASP A 129 -4.95 -4.94 19.14
CA ASP A 129 -4.79 -5.10 17.69
C ASP A 129 -5.82 -4.25 16.92
N ARG A 130 -7.08 -4.19 17.39
CA ARG A 130 -8.12 -3.32 16.81
C ARG A 130 -7.76 -1.83 16.90
N LEU A 131 -7.22 -1.37 18.04
CA LEU A 131 -6.74 0.01 18.18
C LEU A 131 -5.60 0.32 17.19
N ILE A 132 -4.66 -0.61 16.99
CA ILE A 132 -3.61 -0.45 15.99
C ILE A 132 -4.21 -0.34 14.58
N VAL A 133 -5.22 -1.17 14.27
CA VAL A 133 -5.86 -1.12 12.96
C VAL A 133 -6.58 0.21 12.75
N ASP A 134 -7.36 0.67 13.71
CA ASP A 134 -8.17 1.88 13.58
C ASP A 134 -7.31 3.15 13.51
N TYR A 135 -6.25 3.24 14.31
CA TYR A 135 -5.44 4.45 14.43
C TYR A 135 -4.16 4.46 13.59
N GLN A 136 -3.65 3.30 13.17
CA GLN A 136 -2.38 3.22 12.43
C GLN A 136 -2.57 2.65 11.02
N VAL A 137 -3.32 1.57 10.84
CA VAL A 137 -3.46 0.92 9.52
C VAL A 137 -4.51 1.62 8.64
N GLN A 138 -5.69 1.90 9.21
CA GLN A 138 -6.82 2.45 8.48
C GLN A 138 -6.53 3.85 7.88
N PRO A 139 -5.84 4.79 8.58
CA PRO A 139 -5.44 6.05 7.99
C PRO A 139 -4.52 5.88 6.77
N VAL A 140 -3.60 4.91 6.81
CA VAL A 140 -2.71 4.59 5.69
C VAL A 140 -3.51 4.09 4.49
N LEU A 141 -4.42 3.13 4.70
CA LEU A 141 -5.28 2.61 3.63
C LEU A 141 -6.18 3.68 3.01
N GLN A 142 -6.78 4.53 3.84
CA GLN A 142 -7.62 5.63 3.36
C GLN A 142 -6.81 6.63 2.53
N ARG A 143 -5.59 6.93 2.96
CA ARG A 143 -4.68 7.82 2.24
C ARG A 143 -4.32 7.26 0.87
N ILE A 144 -3.91 6.00 0.80
CA ILE A 144 -3.59 5.33 -0.48
C ILE A 144 -4.82 5.32 -1.40
N ARG A 145 -6.00 4.98 -0.87
CA ARG A 145 -7.26 5.00 -1.63
C ARG A 145 -7.59 6.39 -2.19
N LYS A 146 -7.40 7.45 -1.38
CA LYS A 146 -7.58 8.84 -1.83
C LYS A 146 -6.63 9.17 -2.98
N THR A 147 -5.34 8.83 -2.87
CA THR A 147 -4.36 9.09 -3.93
C THR A 147 -4.68 8.32 -5.22
N ILE A 148 -5.04 7.05 -5.12
CA ILE A 148 -5.51 6.26 -6.28
C ILE A 148 -6.75 6.91 -6.91
N GLY A 149 -7.72 7.33 -6.09
CA GLY A 149 -8.91 8.03 -6.55
C GLY A 149 -8.61 9.36 -7.24
N THR A 150 -7.65 10.14 -6.73
CA THR A 150 -7.18 11.37 -7.36
C THR A 150 -6.52 11.09 -8.70
N ILE A 151 -5.66 10.08 -8.80
CA ILE A 151 -5.04 9.69 -10.08
C ILE A 151 -6.10 9.26 -11.09
N ALA A 152 -7.07 8.44 -10.67
CA ALA A 152 -8.18 8.02 -11.52
C ALA A 152 -9.01 9.22 -12.02
N ALA A 153 -9.34 10.16 -11.13
CA ALA A 153 -10.05 11.39 -11.51
C ALA A 153 -9.26 12.24 -12.51
N LEU A 154 -7.94 12.38 -12.32
CA LEU A 154 -7.06 13.10 -13.26
C LEU A 154 -7.01 12.41 -14.63
N LEU A 155 -6.94 11.07 -14.67
CA LEU A 155 -6.99 10.32 -15.91
C LEU A 155 -8.34 10.50 -16.63
N SER A 156 -9.45 10.44 -15.90
CA SER A 156 -10.78 10.69 -16.47
C SER A 156 -10.91 12.10 -17.02
N LEU A 157 -10.44 13.12 -16.29
CA LEU A 157 -10.42 14.50 -16.77
C LEU A 157 -9.53 14.65 -18.02
N GLY A 158 -8.36 14.02 -18.03
CA GLY A 158 -7.47 13.99 -19.19
C GLY A 158 -8.14 13.43 -20.45
N LEU A 159 -8.86 12.32 -20.30
CA LEU A 159 -9.63 11.71 -21.40
C LEU A 159 -10.77 12.60 -21.89
N ILE A 160 -11.44 13.33 -20.99
CA ILE A 160 -12.48 14.30 -21.38
C ILE A 160 -11.86 15.48 -22.12
N THR A 161 -10.76 16.04 -21.61
CA THR A 161 -10.06 17.15 -22.27
C THR A 161 -9.52 16.77 -23.64
N TRP A 162 -9.16 15.49 -23.83
CA TRP A 162 -8.71 14.97 -25.13
C TRP A 162 -9.77 15.11 -26.23
N GLN A 163 -11.07 15.06 -25.90
CA GLN A 163 -12.15 15.24 -26.88
C GLN A 163 -12.30 16.69 -27.35
N LEU A 164 -11.71 17.64 -26.62
CA LEU A 164 -11.85 19.09 -26.85
C LEU A 164 -10.61 19.71 -27.50
N ILE A 165 -9.53 18.94 -27.69
CA ILE A 165 -8.26 19.35 -28.29
C ILE A 165 -8.17 18.73 -29.69
#